data_AF-A0A2M8NJC2-F1
#
_entry.id   AF-A0A2M8NJC2-F1
#
_cell.length_a   1.000
_cell.length_b   1.000
_cell.length_c   1.000
_cell.angle_alpha   90.00
_cell.angle_beta   90.00
_cell.angle_gamma   90.00
#
_symmetry.space_group_name_H-M   'P 1'
#
loop_
_entity.id
_entity.type
_entity.pdbx_description
1 polymer ?
#
loop_
_entity_poly.entity_id
_entity_poly.type
_entity_poly.pdbx_seq_one_letter_code
_entity_poly.pdbx_strand_id
1 'polypeptide(L)'
;MLYQIHLYVPKTGKLTPSMIDWLYQHGTSTDQPEVFWPVRKLRTAQVARIILNFDPTLLPEPGGDGDVTLYYPLAEVGLRLYIHTRGVIVLFPFSGGMLARVILGIAYTYIRFLSEQGGFWSFDPQLNTLIFTDDLRTLDETAALMESVLPKLLEG
;
A
#
# COMPACT_ATOMS: atom_id res chain seq x y z
N MET A 1 -9.12 -3.32 13.17
CA MET A 1 -8.79 -2.19 12.26
C MET A 1 -7.70 -2.65 11.29
N LEU A 2 -7.71 -2.19 10.03
CA LEU A 2 -6.65 -2.50 9.05
C LEU A 2 -5.70 -1.31 8.90
N TYR A 3 -4.40 -1.57 8.94
CA TYR A 3 -3.38 -0.64 8.50
C TYR A 3 -3.30 -0.67 6.98
N GLN A 4 -3.03 0.48 6.36
CA GLN A 4 -3.04 0.62 4.91
C GLN A 4 -1.88 1.52 4.50
N ILE A 5 -1.05 1.06 3.57
CA ILE A 5 -0.05 1.91 2.90
C ILE A 5 -0.47 2.03 1.45
N HIS A 6 -0.59 3.27 0.96
CA HIS A 6 -1.00 3.55 -0.40
C HIS A 6 0.24 3.78 -1.26
N LEU A 7 0.31 3.09 -2.39
CA LEU A 7 1.40 3.21 -3.35
C LEU A 7 0.89 3.77 -4.68
N TYR A 8 1.56 4.80 -5.16
CA TYR A 8 1.19 5.50 -6.39
C TYR A 8 2.40 5.66 -7.31
N VAL A 9 2.17 5.74 -8.62
CA VAL A 9 3.20 6.09 -9.60
C VAL A 9 2.94 7.53 -10.09
N PRO A 10 3.67 8.55 -9.58
CA PRO A 10 3.44 9.94 -9.97
C PRO A 10 3.81 10.16 -11.44
N LYS A 11 3.03 10.97 -12.17
CA LYS A 11 3.37 11.34 -13.56
C LYS A 11 4.67 12.14 -13.65
N THR A 12 4.95 12.94 -12.62
CA THR A 12 6.14 13.80 -12.47
C THR A 12 7.38 13.05 -11.97
N GLY A 13 7.24 11.78 -11.58
CA GLY A 13 8.30 10.98 -10.97
C GLY A 13 8.49 11.21 -9.46
N LYS A 14 7.78 12.18 -8.85
CA LYS A 14 7.78 12.42 -7.39
C LYS A 14 6.37 12.66 -6.88
N LEU A 15 6.03 12.03 -5.75
CA LEU A 15 4.75 12.23 -5.09
C LEU A 15 4.84 13.46 -4.17
N THR A 16 3.85 14.34 -4.21
CA THR A 16 3.81 15.56 -3.39
C THR A 16 2.57 15.57 -2.50
N PRO A 17 2.57 16.32 -1.39
CA PRO A 17 1.37 16.47 -0.54
C PRO A 17 0.14 16.95 -1.32
N SER A 18 0.30 17.94 -2.21
CA SER A 18 -0.80 18.42 -3.05
C SER A 18 -1.40 17.37 -3.99
N MET A 19 -0.58 16.41 -4.45
CA MET A 19 -1.08 15.28 -5.25
C MET A 19 -1.89 14.32 -4.37
N ILE A 20 -1.44 14.08 -3.14
CA ILE A 20 -2.18 13.28 -2.15
C ILE A 20 -3.52 13.93 -1.83
N ASP A 21 -3.53 15.23 -1.54
CA ASP A 21 -4.76 15.99 -1.28
C ASP A 21 -5.75 15.86 -2.44
N TRP A 22 -5.24 16.00 -3.67
CA TRP A 22 -6.05 15.81 -4.87
C TRP A 22 -6.62 14.39 -4.96
N LEU A 23 -5.81 13.35 -4.68
CA LEU A 23 -6.25 11.95 -4.69
C LEU A 23 -7.29 11.67 -3.61
N TYR A 24 -7.23 12.30 -2.44
CA TYR A 24 -8.27 12.19 -1.44
C TYR A 24 -9.58 12.86 -1.85
N GLN A 25 -9.48 14.01 -2.51
CA GLN A 25 -10.65 14.77 -2.96
C GLN A 25 -11.33 14.13 -4.18
N HIS A 26 -10.55 13.50 -5.07
CA HIS A 26 -11.03 13.09 -6.40
C HIS A 26 -10.74 11.63 -6.76
N GLY A 27 -10.14 10.85 -5.86
CA GLY A 27 -9.68 9.48 -6.16
C GLY A 27 -10.79 8.49 -6.51
N THR A 28 -12.04 8.78 -6.13
CA THR A 28 -13.24 7.99 -6.45
C THR A 28 -14.07 8.60 -7.59
N SER A 29 -13.67 9.75 -8.12
CA SER A 29 -14.39 10.49 -9.15
C SER A 29 -14.29 9.78 -10.50
N THR A 30 -15.41 9.48 -11.13
CA THR A 30 -15.46 8.82 -12.46
C THR A 30 -15.45 9.80 -13.63
N ASP A 31 -15.60 11.09 -13.34
CA ASP A 31 -15.78 12.19 -14.28
C ASP A 31 -14.52 13.04 -14.50
N GLN A 32 -13.45 12.83 -13.71
CA GLN A 32 -12.20 13.57 -13.86
C GLN A 32 -11.43 13.14 -15.12
N PRO A 33 -11.15 14.07 -16.05
CA PRO A 33 -10.35 13.77 -17.25
C PRO A 33 -8.96 13.23 -16.89
N GLU A 34 -8.48 12.24 -17.66
CA GLU A 34 -7.22 11.53 -17.38
C GLU A 34 -6.02 12.47 -17.25
N VAL A 35 -5.99 13.60 -17.96
CA VAL A 35 -4.90 14.58 -17.93
C VAL A 35 -4.67 15.17 -16.53
N PHE A 36 -5.73 15.34 -15.74
CA PHE A 36 -5.67 15.98 -14.42
C PHE A 36 -5.24 15.04 -13.30
N TRP A 37 -5.29 13.72 -13.54
CA TRP A 37 -4.82 12.75 -12.55
C TRP A 37 -3.32 12.95 -12.29
N PRO A 38 -2.87 13.12 -11.04
CA PRO A 38 -1.45 13.33 -10.74
C PRO A 38 -0.62 12.05 -10.86
N VAL A 39 -1.29 10.89 -10.88
CA VAL A 39 -0.70 9.55 -10.93
C VAL A 39 -1.02 8.86 -12.25
N ARG A 40 -0.15 7.93 -12.66
CA ARG A 40 -0.35 7.14 -13.87
C ARG A 40 -1.48 6.14 -13.67
N LYS A 41 -2.30 5.95 -14.71
CA LYS A 41 -3.23 4.82 -14.78
C LYS A 41 -2.45 3.52 -14.88
N LEU A 42 -2.73 2.58 -13.99
CA LEU A 42 -2.10 1.27 -13.95
C LEU A 42 -2.85 0.27 -14.83
N ARG A 43 -2.09 -0.69 -15.36
CA ARG A 43 -2.65 -1.92 -15.94
C ARG A 43 -2.63 -2.97 -14.83
N THR A 44 -3.72 -3.04 -14.06
CA THR A 44 -3.86 -3.87 -12.85
C THR A 44 -3.37 -5.31 -13.04
N ALA A 45 -3.81 -5.98 -14.10
CA ALA A 45 -3.37 -7.34 -14.43
C ALA A 45 -1.86 -7.46 -14.72
N GLN A 46 -1.22 -6.43 -15.30
CA GLN A 46 0.22 -6.45 -15.54
C GLN A 46 1.00 -6.25 -14.24
N VAL A 47 0.54 -5.33 -13.37
CA VAL A 47 1.12 -5.13 -12.04
C VAL A 47 1.00 -6.40 -11.20
N ALA A 48 -0.18 -7.04 -11.21
CA ALA A 48 -0.39 -8.31 -10.50
C ALA A 48 0.57 -9.40 -10.97
N ARG A 49 0.80 -9.53 -12.28
CA ARG A 49 1.77 -10.48 -12.84
C ARG A 49 3.21 -10.17 -12.41
N ILE A 50 3.60 -8.90 -12.38
CA ILE A 50 4.94 -8.50 -11.91
C ILE A 50 5.13 -8.92 -10.46
N ILE A 51 4.14 -8.68 -9.61
CA ILE A 51 4.18 -9.08 -8.20
C ILE A 51 4.19 -10.61 -8.05
N LEU A 52 3.38 -11.34 -8.82
CA LEU A 52 3.36 -12.81 -8.81
C LEU A 52 4.66 -13.44 -9.32
N ASN A 53 5.37 -12.76 -10.23
CA ASN A 53 6.70 -13.21 -10.66
C ASN A 53 7.75 -13.00 -9.56
N PHE A 54 7.57 -11.97 -8.73
CA PHE A 54 8.42 -11.73 -7.56
C PHE A 54 8.10 -12.71 -6.41
N ASP A 55 6.82 -12.92 -6.14
CA ASP A 55 6.33 -13.86 -5.14
C ASP A 55 5.19 -14.72 -5.71
N PRO A 56 5.52 -15.94 -6.19
CA PRO A 56 4.53 -16.85 -6.77
C PRO A 56 3.63 -17.53 -5.73
N THR A 57 3.85 -17.30 -4.43
CA THR A 57 3.05 -17.91 -3.36
C THR A 57 1.77 -17.14 -3.06
N LEU A 58 1.67 -15.91 -3.55
CA LEU A 58 0.49 -15.07 -3.39
C LEU A 58 -0.73 -15.67 -4.07
N LEU A 59 -1.88 -15.53 -3.43
CA LEU A 59 -3.16 -16.04 -3.93
C LEU A 59 -3.93 -14.90 -4.61
N PRO A 60 -4.08 -14.92 -5.95
CA PRO A 60 -4.81 -13.88 -6.66
C PRO A 60 -6.32 -14.07 -6.57
N GLU A 61 -7.04 -12.99 -6.32
CA GLU A 61 -8.50 -12.90 -6.38
C GLU A 61 -8.90 -11.71 -7.26
N PRO A 62 -9.84 -11.88 -8.21
CA PRO A 62 -10.36 -10.76 -8.98
C PRO A 62 -11.18 -9.82 -8.08
N GLY A 63 -10.95 -8.51 -8.21
CA GLY A 63 -11.77 -7.47 -7.60
C GLY A 63 -12.84 -6.92 -8.55
N GLY A 64 -13.56 -5.88 -8.10
CA GLY A 64 -14.46 -5.11 -8.96
C GLY A 64 -13.69 -4.30 -10.01
N ASP A 65 -14.35 -3.95 -11.12
CA ASP A 65 -13.83 -3.04 -12.16
C ASP A 65 -12.43 -3.39 -12.73
N GLY A 66 -12.06 -4.67 -12.72
CA GLY A 66 -10.78 -5.16 -13.23
C GLY A 66 -9.61 -5.00 -12.25
N ASP A 67 -9.91 -4.68 -10.99
CA ASP A 67 -8.93 -4.70 -9.90
C ASP A 67 -8.52 -6.14 -9.55
N VAL A 68 -7.41 -6.28 -8.84
CA VAL A 68 -6.87 -7.57 -8.41
C VAL A 68 -6.42 -7.47 -6.97
N THR A 69 -6.80 -8.43 -6.12
CA THR A 69 -6.24 -8.57 -4.77
C THR A 69 -5.29 -9.76 -4.75
N LEU A 70 -4.09 -9.59 -4.21
CA LEU A 70 -3.15 -10.68 -3.96
C LEU A 70 -3.05 -10.90 -2.46
N TYR A 71 -3.45 -12.06 -1.98
CA TYR A 71 -3.39 -12.41 -0.55
C TYR A 71 -2.09 -13.12 -0.22
N TYR A 72 -1.51 -12.75 0.91
CA TYR A 72 -0.44 -13.54 1.51
C TYR A 72 -1.02 -14.90 1.97
N PRO A 73 -0.35 -16.03 1.68
CA PRO A 73 -0.94 -17.36 1.86
C PRO A 73 -1.17 -17.75 3.33
N LEU A 74 -0.56 -17.04 4.29
CA LEU A 74 -0.73 -17.29 5.72
C LEU A 74 -1.82 -16.37 6.30
N ALA A 75 -2.97 -16.94 6.66
CA ALA A 75 -4.16 -16.20 7.08
C ALA A 75 -3.91 -15.34 8.34
N GLU A 76 -3.04 -15.80 9.24
CA GLU A 76 -2.66 -15.12 10.49
C GLU A 76 -1.90 -13.81 10.25
N VAL A 77 -1.21 -13.70 9.11
CA VAL A 77 -0.55 -12.46 8.69
C VAL A 77 -1.59 -11.45 8.21
N GLY A 78 -2.66 -11.92 7.57
CA GLY A 78 -3.76 -11.07 7.08
C GLY A 78 -3.33 -10.01 6.06
N LEU A 79 -2.13 -10.13 5.48
CA LEU A 79 -1.59 -9.17 4.51
C LEU A 79 -2.18 -9.42 3.13
N ARG A 80 -2.56 -8.34 2.45
CA ARG A 80 -3.02 -8.37 1.07
C ARG A 80 -2.62 -7.12 0.30
N LEU A 81 -2.39 -7.28 -0.99
CA LEU A 81 -2.06 -6.22 -1.94
C LEU A 81 -3.27 -6.00 -2.83
N TYR A 82 -3.99 -4.91 -2.62
CA TYR A 82 -5.12 -4.53 -3.47
C TYR A 82 -4.62 -3.62 -4.60
N ILE A 83 -4.74 -4.09 -5.83
CA ILE A 83 -4.22 -3.44 -7.03
C ILE A 83 -5.40 -2.88 -7.80
N HIS A 84 -5.44 -1.56 -7.92
CA HIS A 84 -6.49 -0.85 -8.63
C HIS A 84 -5.92 0.07 -9.71
N THR A 85 -6.79 0.66 -10.51
CA THR A 85 -6.38 1.45 -11.69
C THR A 85 -5.50 2.68 -11.38
N ARG A 86 -5.40 3.11 -10.11
CA ARG A 86 -4.63 4.30 -9.71
C ARG A 86 -3.45 3.99 -8.79
N GLY A 87 -3.37 2.79 -8.22
CA GLY A 87 -2.36 2.48 -7.22
C GLY A 87 -2.41 1.04 -6.75
N VAL A 88 -1.55 0.76 -5.78
CA VAL A 88 -1.58 -0.47 -4.98
C VAL A 88 -1.76 -0.07 -3.53
N ILE A 89 -2.64 -0.76 -2.81
CA ILE A 89 -2.81 -0.58 -1.37
C ILE A 89 -2.30 -1.85 -0.70
N VAL A 90 -1.32 -1.71 0.19
CA VAL A 90 -0.85 -2.81 1.06
C VAL A 90 -1.69 -2.74 2.33
N LEU A 91 -2.52 -3.76 2.58
CA LEU A 91 -3.37 -3.84 3.76
C LEU A 91 -2.89 -4.95 4.67
N PHE A 92 -2.87 -4.71 5.98
CA PHE A 92 -2.53 -5.71 6.99
C PHE A 92 -3.19 -5.37 8.34
N PRO A 93 -3.41 -6.36 9.22
CA PRO A 93 -4.05 -6.13 10.50
C PRO A 93 -3.13 -5.37 11.47
N PHE A 94 -3.74 -4.53 12.32
CA PHE A 94 -3.05 -4.01 13.49
C PHE A 94 -2.68 -5.17 14.43
N SER A 95 -1.40 -5.28 14.73
CA SER A 95 -0.81 -6.30 15.59
C SER A 95 0.22 -5.65 16.51
N GLY A 96 0.50 -6.26 17.67
CA GLY A 96 1.55 -5.81 18.59
C GLY A 96 2.72 -6.80 18.69
N GLY A 97 3.85 -6.34 19.23
CA GLY A 97 4.99 -7.20 19.55
C GLY A 97 5.67 -7.81 18.32
N MET A 98 6.13 -9.06 18.46
CA MET A 98 6.89 -9.76 17.41
C MET A 98 6.09 -9.94 16.12
N LEU A 99 4.78 -10.19 16.22
CA LEU A 99 3.92 -10.36 15.05
C LEU A 99 3.83 -9.07 14.23
N ALA A 100 3.78 -7.91 14.88
CA ALA A 100 3.82 -6.61 14.21
C ALA A 100 5.09 -6.44 13.38
N ARG A 101 6.25 -6.78 13.96
CA ARG A 101 7.55 -6.70 13.27
C ARG A 101 7.61 -7.63 12.06
N VAL A 102 7.06 -8.84 12.17
CA VAL A 102 7.00 -9.80 11.04
C VAL A 102 6.10 -9.26 9.93
N ILE A 103 4.87 -8.84 10.27
CA ILE A 103 3.92 -8.31 9.30
C ILE A 103 4.49 -7.08 8.58
N LEU A 104 5.09 -6.14 9.33
CA LEU A 104 5.74 -4.96 8.77
C LEU A 104 6.92 -5.35 7.87
N GLY A 105 7.77 -6.29 8.29
CA GLY A 105 8.87 -6.78 7.46
C GLY A 105 8.40 -7.31 6.10
N ILE A 106 7.30 -8.06 6.09
CA ILE A 106 6.68 -8.58 4.86
C ILE A 106 6.10 -7.42 4.03
N ALA A 107 5.32 -6.52 4.65
CA ALA A 107 4.73 -5.37 3.97
C ALA A 107 5.78 -4.47 3.30
N TYR A 108 6.84 -4.13 4.03
CA TYR A 108 7.94 -3.31 3.52
C TYR A 108 8.75 -3.99 2.43
N THR A 109 8.79 -5.33 2.39
CA THR A 109 9.39 -6.09 1.28
C THR A 109 8.68 -5.79 -0.03
N TYR A 110 7.33 -5.83 -0.05
CA TYR A 110 6.57 -5.50 -1.25
C TYR A 110 6.62 -4.00 -1.59
N ILE A 111 6.56 -3.11 -0.58
CA ILE A 111 6.67 -1.66 -0.80
C ILE A 111 8.00 -1.32 -1.46
N ARG A 112 9.09 -1.88 -0.95
CA ARG A 112 10.43 -1.70 -1.50
C ARG A 112 10.53 -2.22 -2.92
N PHE A 113 10.08 -3.46 -3.16
CA PHE A 113 10.06 -4.05 -4.50
C PHE A 113 9.31 -3.17 -5.51
N LEU A 114 8.10 -2.71 -5.16
CA LEU A 114 7.29 -1.83 -6.02
C LEU A 114 7.95 -0.47 -6.24
N SER A 115 8.61 0.07 -5.23
CA SER A 115 9.30 1.36 -5.35
C SER A 115 10.52 1.25 -6.27
N GLU A 116 11.36 0.23 -6.09
CA GLU A 116 12.59 0.01 -6.86
C GLU A 116 12.31 -0.41 -8.32
N GLN A 117 11.34 -1.31 -8.55
CA GLN A 117 11.06 -1.85 -9.88
C GLN A 117 9.96 -1.11 -10.64
N GLY A 118 8.99 -0.56 -9.92
CA GLY A 118 7.80 0.06 -10.50
C GLY A 118 7.76 1.59 -10.42
N GLY A 119 8.73 2.22 -9.74
CA GLY A 119 8.74 3.67 -9.52
C GLY A 119 7.59 4.14 -8.63
N PHE A 120 7.06 3.25 -7.79
CA PHE A 120 6.02 3.60 -6.84
C PHE A 120 6.57 4.46 -5.70
N TRP A 121 5.72 5.34 -5.21
CA TRP A 121 5.90 6.14 -4.01
C TRP A 121 4.86 5.71 -3.00
N SER A 122 5.29 5.46 -1.76
CA SER A 122 4.39 5.12 -0.66
C SER A 122 3.93 6.37 0.09
N PHE A 123 2.68 6.35 0.50
CA PHE A 123 2.06 7.29 1.41
C PHE A 123 1.38 6.51 2.51
N ASP A 124 1.62 6.93 3.75
CA ASP A 124 1.01 6.39 4.95
C ASP A 124 -0.11 7.34 5.42
N PRO A 125 -1.39 6.98 5.24
CA PRO A 125 -2.54 7.76 5.69
C PRO A 125 -2.61 7.96 7.21
N GLN A 126 -2.14 6.99 7.98
CA GLN A 126 -2.23 7.00 9.44
C GLN A 126 -1.20 7.95 10.05
N LEU A 127 -0.01 8.03 9.45
CA LEU A 127 1.07 8.93 9.83
C LEU A 127 1.09 10.25 9.05
N ASN A 128 0.30 10.35 7.98
CA ASN A 128 0.32 11.46 7.02
C ASN A 128 1.73 11.75 6.49
N THR A 129 2.47 10.70 6.10
CA THR A 129 3.86 10.82 5.66
C THR A 129 4.09 10.16 4.31
N LEU A 130 4.99 10.77 3.52
CA LEU A 130 5.48 10.23 2.25
C LEU A 130 6.74 9.42 2.51
N ILE A 131 6.76 8.17 2.05
CA ILE A 131 7.87 7.24 2.27
C ILE A 131 8.46 6.88 0.92
N PHE A 132 9.77 7.04 0.75
CA PHE A 132 10.51 6.57 -0.43
C PHE A 132 11.74 5.77 0.00
N THR A 133 11.87 4.56 -0.57
CA THR A 133 12.90 3.48 -0.51
C THR A 133 13.97 3.41 0.59
N ASP A 134 14.49 4.51 1.13
CA ASP A 134 15.63 4.52 2.06
C ASP A 134 15.25 4.77 3.53
N ASP A 135 13.97 4.94 3.85
CA ASP A 135 13.55 5.32 5.19
C ASP A 135 13.29 4.11 6.11
N LEU A 136 14.31 3.26 6.33
CA LEU A 136 14.26 2.14 7.29
C LEU A 136 13.89 2.60 8.73
N ARG A 137 14.06 3.89 9.05
CA ARG A 137 13.57 4.51 10.29
C ARG A 137 12.06 4.37 10.46
N THR A 138 11.32 4.35 9.36
CA THR A 138 9.85 4.27 9.39
C THR A 138 9.34 2.93 9.92
N LEU A 139 10.10 1.83 9.84
CA LEU A 139 9.61 0.51 10.27
C LEU A 139 9.49 0.42 11.80
N ASP A 140 10.52 0.85 12.54
CA ASP A 140 10.48 0.87 14.01
C ASP A 140 9.50 1.93 14.54
N GLU A 141 9.41 3.10 13.88
CA GLU A 141 8.42 4.14 14.20
C GLU A 141 6.98 3.66 13.96
N THR A 142 6.74 2.97 12.84
CA THR A 142 5.42 2.37 12.52
C THR A 142 5.09 1.24 13.49
N ALA A 143 6.05 0.40 13.85
CA ALA A 143 5.86 -0.65 14.85
C ALA A 143 5.49 -0.05 16.22
N ALA A 144 6.22 0.98 16.66
CA ALA A 144 5.93 1.68 17.92
C ALA A 144 4.56 2.37 17.90
N LEU A 145 4.17 2.97 16.77
CA LEU A 145 2.83 3.52 16.58
C LEU A 145 1.76 2.43 16.72
N MET A 146 1.91 1.31 16.00
CA MET A 146 0.96 0.19 16.06
C MET A 146 0.82 -0.35 17.48
N GLU A 147 1.92 -0.49 18.22
CA GLU A 147 1.92 -0.91 19.63
C GLU A 147 1.22 0.11 20.53
N SER A 148 1.44 1.41 20.33
CA SER A 148 0.83 2.47 21.15
C SER A 148 -0.70 2.60 20.96
N VAL A 149 -1.19 2.26 19.76
CA VAL A 149 -2.60 2.36 19.40
C VAL A 149 -3.37 1.08 19.76
N LEU A 150 -2.69 -0.07 19.81
CA LEU A 150 -3.31 -1.37 20.08
C LEU A 150 -4.17 -1.41 21.36
N PRO A 151 -3.71 -0.92 22.53
CA PRO A 151 -4.52 -0.96 23.77
C PRO A 151 -5.83 -0.20 23.61
N LYS A 152 -5.80 0.97 22.99
CA LYS A 152 -7.00 1.81 22.74
C LYS A 152 -8.01 1.14 21.79
N LEU A 153 -7.55 0.22 20.94
CA LEU A 153 -8.41 -0.54 20.03
C LEU A 153 -9.01 -1.79 20.70
N LEU A 154 -8.37 -2.31 21.75
CA LEU A 154 -8.85 -3.46 22.53
C LEU A 154 -9.81 -3.06 23.65
N GLU A 155 -9.75 -1.81 24.11
CA GLU A 155 -10.67 -1.23 25.11
C GLU A 155 -12.02 -0.75 24.52
N GLY A 156 -12.27 -1.04 23.23
CA GLY A 156 -13.55 -0.76 22.55
C GLY A 156 -14.67 -1.70 22.97
#